data_AF-A0A2P2KF99-F1
#
_entry.id   AF-A0A2P2KF99-F1
#
_cell.length_a   1.000
_cell.length_b   1.000
_cell.length_c   1.000
_cell.angle_alpha   90.00
_cell.angle_beta   90.00
_cell.angle_gamma   90.00
#
_symmetry.space_group_name_H-M   'P 1'
#
loop_
_entity.id
_entity.type
_entity.pdbx_description
1 polymer ?
#
loop_
_entity_poly.entity_id
_entity_poly.type
_entity_poly.pdbx_seq_one_letter_code
_entity_poly.pdbx_strand_id
1 'polypeptide(L)'
;MADSKSAVWERIALSESCLVCSMCEEAVSLASSVLKQIRDGGFGGKTIEDIDEVHDMMESAGMVLVQSLNQLGRASQIVSELKVLFVSGAIPVQVLLSG
;
A
#
# COMPACT_ATOMS: atom_id res chain seq x y z
N MET A 1 14.81 -15.53 -3.02
CA MET A 1 14.24 -14.23 -3.43
C MET A 1 12.71 -14.25 -3.51
N ALA A 2 12.05 -15.41 -3.53
CA ALA A 2 10.58 -15.52 -3.49
C ALA A 2 9.97 -15.20 -2.11
N ASP A 3 10.67 -15.46 -1.01
CA ASP A 3 10.15 -15.25 0.36
C ASP A 3 9.77 -13.80 0.67
N SER A 4 10.49 -12.82 0.13
CA SER A 4 10.25 -11.40 0.45
C SER A 4 8.96 -10.86 -0.17
N LYS A 5 8.58 -11.33 -1.36
CA LYS A 5 7.34 -10.94 -2.04
C LYS A 5 6.12 -11.56 -1.36
N SER A 6 6.20 -12.86 -1.06
CA SER A 6 5.17 -13.58 -0.30
C SER A 6 4.89 -12.90 1.04
N ALA A 7 5.95 -12.52 1.76
CA ALA A 7 5.81 -11.79 3.02
C ALA A 7 5.14 -10.42 2.87
N VAL A 8 5.32 -9.71 1.75
CA VAL A 8 4.63 -8.45 1.49
C VAL A 8 3.14 -8.68 1.24
N TRP A 9 2.78 -9.68 0.42
CA TRP A 9 1.38 -10.04 0.20
C TRP A 9 0.65 -10.44 1.48
N GLU A 10 1.29 -11.21 2.36
CA GLU A 10 0.71 -11.57 3.66
C GLU A 10 0.43 -10.35 4.53
N ARG A 11 1.33 -9.36 4.52
CA ARG A 11 1.14 -8.11 5.26
C ARG A 11 0.03 -7.24 4.67
N ILE A 12 -0.13 -7.23 3.34
CA ILE A 12 -1.25 -6.57 2.67
C ILE A 12 -2.56 -7.23 3.09
N ALA A 13 -2.66 -8.55 3.00
CA ALA A 13 -3.85 -9.30 3.42
C ALA A 13 -4.20 -9.09 4.90
N LEU A 14 -3.18 -8.96 5.76
CA LEU A 14 -3.38 -8.60 7.17
C LEU A 14 -3.95 -7.18 7.30
N SER A 15 -3.43 -6.22 6.55
CA SER A 15 -3.93 -4.84 6.57
C SER A 15 -5.37 -4.71 6.06
N GLU A 16 -5.76 -5.50 5.05
CA GLU A 16 -7.14 -5.62 4.58
C GLU A 16 -8.05 -6.22 5.65
N SER A 17 -7.58 -7.26 6.34
CA SER A 17 -8.32 -7.88 7.45
C SER A 17 -8.54 -6.87 8.58
N CYS A 18 -7.53 -6.06 8.93
CA CYS A 18 -7.67 -4.98 9.90
C CYS A 18 -8.73 -3.95 9.45
N LEU A 19 -8.72 -3.55 8.17
CA LEU A 19 -9.70 -2.63 7.60
C LEU A 19 -11.14 -3.18 7.70
N VAL A 20 -11.35 -4.44 7.31
CA VAL A 20 -12.67 -5.11 7.39
C VAL A 20 -13.13 -5.22 8.85
N CYS A 21 -12.22 -5.46 9.79
CA CYS A 21 -12.48 -5.50 11.22
C CYS A 21 -12.59 -4.10 11.89
N SER A 22 -12.63 -3.01 11.12
CA SER A 22 -12.71 -1.62 11.60
C SER A 22 -11.49 -1.17 12.45
N MET A 23 -10.38 -1.92 12.42
CA MET A 23 -9.12 -1.59 13.07
C MET A 23 -8.30 -0.64 12.20
N CYS A 24 -8.85 0.55 11.93
CA CYS A 24 -8.34 1.43 10.89
C CYS A 24 -6.94 1.99 11.18
N GLU A 25 -6.60 2.29 12.45
CA GLU A 25 -5.25 2.77 12.80
C GLU A 25 -4.17 1.68 12.55
N GLU A 26 -4.49 0.41 12.83
CA GLU A 26 -3.59 -0.70 12.52
C GLU A 26 -3.48 -0.94 11.01
N ALA A 27 -4.60 -0.83 10.27
CA ALA A 27 -4.60 -0.90 8.82
C ALA A 27 -3.73 0.21 8.20
N VAL A 28 -3.86 1.47 8.65
CA VAL A 28 -3.00 2.59 8.22
C VAL A 28 -1.53 2.29 8.50
N SER A 29 -1.20 1.84 9.71
CA SER A 29 0.17 1.56 10.11
C SER A 29 0.80 0.44 9.27
N LEU A 30 0.06 -0.66 9.08
CA LEU A 30 0.50 -1.80 8.27
C LEU A 30 0.67 -1.42 6.80
N ALA A 31 -0.33 -0.79 6.19
CA ALA A 31 -0.29 -0.36 4.80
C ALA A 31 0.83 0.65 4.54
N SER A 32 1.00 1.64 5.42
CA SER A 32 2.10 2.61 5.32
C SER A 32 3.46 1.94 5.45
N SER A 33 3.60 0.96 6.35
CA SER A 33 4.86 0.22 6.52
C SER A 33 5.16 -0.66 5.31
N VAL A 34 4.15 -1.28 4.69
CA VAL A 34 4.29 -2.03 3.44
C VAL A 34 4.72 -1.10 2.31
N LEU A 35 4.06 0.04 2.11
CA LEU A 35 4.42 1.01 1.07
C LEU A 35 5.84 1.55 1.25
N LYS A 36 6.26 1.82 2.49
CA LYS A 36 7.66 2.17 2.80
C LYS A 36 8.60 1.01 2.48
N GLN A 37 8.24 -0.23 2.83
CA GLN A 37 9.05 -1.40 2.50
C GLN A 37 9.18 -1.61 0.99
N ILE A 38 8.12 -1.40 0.20
CA ILE A 38 8.15 -1.50 -1.26
C ILE A 38 9.02 -0.38 -1.86
N ARG A 39 8.95 0.82 -1.29
CA ARG A 39 9.74 1.99 -1.71
C ARG A 39 11.23 1.86 -1.37
N ASP A 40 11.54 1.49 -0.12
CA ASP A 40 12.90 1.46 0.43
C ASP A 40 13.60 0.11 0.16
N GLY A 41 12.81 -0.97 0.14
CA GLY A 41 13.26 -2.30 -0.19
C GLY A 41 13.30 -2.46 -1.70
N GLY A 42 14.50 -2.51 -2.25
CA GLY A 42 14.77 -2.67 -3.67
C GLY A 42 14.17 -3.95 -4.27
N PHE A 43 12.87 -3.93 -4.58
CA PHE A 43 12.29 -4.71 -5.64
C PHE A 43 12.81 -4.16 -6.98
N GLY A 44 14.12 -4.26 -7.19
CA GLY A 44 14.72 -4.07 -8.50
C GLY A 44 14.26 -5.23 -9.35
N GLY A 45 13.10 -5.07 -10.00
CA GLY A 45 12.57 -6.07 -10.90
C GLY A 45 13.62 -6.39 -11.94
N LYS A 46 14.11 -7.63 -11.94
CA LYS A 46 15.00 -8.12 -13.00
C LYS A 46 14.21 -8.36 -14.29
N THR A 47 12.90 -8.46 -14.17
CA THR A 47 11.95 -8.85 -15.20
C THR A 47 10.74 -7.93 -15.17
N ILE A 48 10.02 -7.81 -16.29
CA ILE A 48 8.78 -7.02 -16.39
C ILE A 48 7.72 -7.57 -15.41
N GLU A 49 7.60 -8.89 -15.28
CA GLU A 49 6.69 -9.54 -14.32
C GLU A 49 6.96 -9.13 -12.86
N ASP A 50 8.24 -8.92 -12.51
CA ASP A 50 8.58 -8.45 -11.16
C ASP A 50 8.15 -7.00 -10.93
N ILE A 51 8.12 -6.18 -11.98
CA ILE A 51 7.72 -4.77 -11.91
C ILE A 51 6.20 -4.68 -11.78
N ASP A 52 5.47 -5.47 -12.58
CA ASP A 52 4.00 -5.52 -12.52
C ASP A 52 3.52 -6.02 -11.15
N GLU A 53 4.12 -7.10 -10.63
CA GLU A 53 3.74 -7.63 -9.30
C GLU A 53 3.99 -6.62 -8.17
N VAL A 54 5.06 -5.82 -8.28
CA VAL A 54 5.36 -4.76 -7.31
C VAL A 54 4.38 -3.60 -7.43
N HIS A 55 3.94 -3.28 -8.64
CA HIS A 55 2.89 -2.30 -8.87
C HIS A 55 1.57 -2.76 -8.24
N ASP A 56 1.20 -4.03 -8.41
CA ASP A 56 -0.01 -4.60 -7.80
C ASP A 56 0.05 -4.56 -6.26
N MET A 57 1.18 -4.93 -5.66
CA MET A 57 1.35 -4.82 -4.20
C MET A 57 1.22 -3.36 -3.71
N MET A 58 1.81 -2.42 -4.47
CA MET A 58 1.75 -1.00 -4.15
C MET A 58 0.33 -0.45 -4.29
N GLU A 59 -0.41 -0.87 -5.32
CA GLU A 59 -1.81 -0.51 -5.54
C GLU A 59 -2.68 -1.02 -4.38
N SER A 60 -2.62 -2.32 -4.05
CA SER A 60 -3.43 -2.89 -2.97
C SER A 60 -3.14 -2.25 -1.61
N ALA A 61 -1.87 -2.08 -1.24
CA ALA A 61 -1.51 -1.39 -0.01
C ALA A 61 -1.96 0.09 -0.01
N GLY A 62 -1.88 0.75 -1.17
CA GLY A 62 -2.40 2.10 -1.38
C GLY A 62 -3.90 2.20 -1.13
N MET A 63 -4.69 1.27 -1.68
CA MET A 63 -6.15 1.23 -1.51
C MET A 63 -6.52 1.07 -0.02
N VAL A 64 -5.87 0.15 0.70
CA VAL A 64 -6.09 -0.05 2.14
C VAL A 64 -5.77 1.21 2.93
N LEU A 65 -4.66 1.89 2.60
CA LEU A 65 -4.27 3.14 3.26
C LEU A 65 -5.30 4.25 3.05
N VAL A 66 -5.78 4.42 1.81
CA VAL A 66 -6.80 5.43 1.47
C VAL A 66 -8.11 5.15 2.21
N GLN A 67 -8.59 3.91 2.15
CA GLN A 67 -9.84 3.51 2.77
C GLN A 67 -9.79 3.64 4.30
N SER A 68 -8.70 3.22 4.93
CA SER A 68 -8.53 3.32 6.38
C SER A 68 -8.40 4.77 6.86
N LEU A 69 -7.67 5.63 6.14
CA LEU A 69 -7.61 7.07 6.44
C LEU A 69 -8.97 7.75 6.28
N ASN A 70 -9.75 7.35 5.27
CA ASN A 70 -11.09 7.87 5.05
C ASN A 70 -12.05 7.50 6.18
N GLN A 71 -12.06 6.23 6.62
CA GLN A 71 -12.86 5.77 7.76
C GLN A 71 -12.51 6.47 9.08
N LEU A 72 -11.24 6.89 9.25
CA LEU A 72 -10.79 7.68 10.40
C LEU A 72 -11.15 9.18 10.31
N GLY A 73 -11.79 9.64 9.22
CA GLY A 73 -12.02 11.06 8.97
C GLY A 73 -10.74 11.86 8.69
N ARG A 74 -9.63 11.18 8.35
CA ARG A 74 -8.30 11.75 8.07
C ARG A 74 -8.05 11.90 6.57
N ALA A 75 -9.11 12.14 5.79
CA ALA A 75 -9.02 12.22 4.33
C ALA A 75 -8.04 13.30 3.84
N SER A 76 -7.85 14.39 4.60
CA SER A 76 -6.85 15.42 4.30
C SER A 76 -5.41 14.92 4.30
N GLN A 77 -5.12 13.82 4.99
CA GLN A 77 -3.79 13.20 5.09
C GLN A 77 -3.52 12.21 3.94
N ILE A 78 -4.55 11.80 3.19
CA ILE A 78 -4.42 10.84 2.09
C ILE A 78 -3.40 11.34 1.07
N VAL A 79 -3.58 12.57 0.58
CA VAL A 79 -2.69 13.14 -0.46
C VAL A 79 -1.27 13.35 0.06
N SER A 80 -1.09 13.70 1.34
CA SER A 80 0.25 13.86 1.92
C SER A 80 0.97 12.51 2.06
N GLU A 81 0.29 11.48 2.55
CA GLU A 81 0.86 10.13 2.69
C GLU A 81 1.15 9.52 1.32
N LEU A 82 0.20 9.59 0.37
CA LEU A 82 0.41 9.10 -0.99
C LEU A 82 1.56 9.82 -1.68
N LYS A 83 1.70 11.15 -1.53
CA LYS A 83 2.84 11.88 -2.10
C LYS A 83 4.17 11.42 -1.53
N VAL A 84 4.25 11.10 -0.25
CA VAL A 84 5.47 10.61 0.41
C VAL A 84 5.82 9.19 -0.02
N LEU A 85 4.81 8.38 -0.36
CA LEU A 85 4.97 6.97 -0.67
C LEU A 85 5.16 6.70 -2.17
N PHE A 86 4.57 7.53 -3.05
CA PHE A 86 4.57 7.37 -4.51
C PHE A 86 5.48 8.37 -5.25
N VAL A 87 6.51 8.94 -4.60
CA VAL A 87 7.33 10.10 -5.05
C VAL A 87 7.87 10.02 -6.49
N SER A 88 7.89 8.87 -7.15
CA SER A 88 8.38 8.72 -8.54
C SER A 88 7.41 8.03 -9.52
N GLY A 89 6.16 7.78 -9.12
CA GLY A 89 5.15 7.09 -9.95
C GLY A 89 3.82 7.84 -10.01
N ALA A 90 3.02 7.57 -11.04
CA ALA A 90 1.63 8.01 -11.04
C ALA A 90 0.90 7.30 -9.89
N ILE A 91 0.17 8.06 -9.06
CA ILE A 91 -0.73 7.45 -8.07
C ILE A 91 -1.75 6.62 -8.87
N PRO A 92 -1.89 5.31 -8.60
CA PRO A 92 -2.85 4.50 -9.32
C PRO A 92 -4.25 5.08 -9.16
N VAL A 93 -4.98 5.21 -10.26
CA VAL A 93 -6.32 5.80 -10.25
C VAL A 93 -7.26 5.00 -9.34
N GLN A 94 -7.06 3.68 -9.26
CA GLN A 94 -7.78 2.77 -8.36
C GLN A 94 -7.59 3.15 -6.88
N VAL A 95 -6.37 3.54 -6.49
CA VAL A 95 -6.07 4.00 -5.13
C VAL A 95 -6.80 5.31 -4.82
N LEU A 96 -6.82 6.24 -5.78
CA LEU A 96 -7.48 7.54 -5.59
C LEU A 96 -9.01 7.42 -5.51
N LEU A 97 -9.61 6.51 -6.29
CA LEU A 97 -11.05 6.29 -6.33
C LEU A 97 -11.61 5.46 -5.17
N SER A 98 -10.72 4.86 -4.36
CA SER A 98 -11.12 4.02 -3.22
C SER A 98 -11.42 4.83 -1.95
N GLY A 99 -11.23 6.15 -1.97
CA GLY A 99 -11.52 7.07 -0.87
C GLY A 99 -12.87 7.76 -1.03
#